data_AF-A0A2M7EPQ8-F1
#
_entry.id   AF-A0A2M7EPQ8-F1
#
_cell.length_a   1.000
_cell.length_b   1.000
_cell.length_c   1.000
_cell.angle_alpha   90.00
_cell.angle_beta   90.00
_cell.angle_gamma   90.00
#
_symmetry.space_group_name_H-M   'P 1'
#
loop_
_entity.id
_entity.type
_entity.pdbx_description
1 polymer ?
#
loop_
_entity_poly.entity_id
_entity_poly.type
_entity_poly.pdbx_seq_one_letter_code
_entity_poly.pdbx_strand_id
1 'polypeptide(L)'
;NTTSAPSGAFRCKGGLVNIAANKDEQWQALARHLGLEALLDDPDYASRENRKSNRHALRSLIEARLEAKAPRDWARELNALGVPAGAVLRVPEALAHPQVAERGLLAEFADVPGVDRAVTVLRPGVKMDGAALSVAAGPPALGADTGEVLREIGIGAAELSRLAAEGVI
;
A
#
# COMPACT_ATOMS: atom_id res chain seq x y z
N ASN A 1 10.80 4.28 10.32
CA ASN A 1 11.68 3.09 10.30
C ASN A 1 12.72 3.22 11.41
N THR A 2 12.74 2.38 12.45
CA THR A 2 13.70 2.48 13.57
C THR A 2 15.06 1.84 13.28
N THR A 3 15.18 1.05 12.20
CA THR A 3 16.38 0.26 11.92
C THR A 3 17.41 0.99 11.07
N SER A 4 17.04 2.09 10.38
CA SER A 4 17.96 2.88 9.55
C SER A 4 17.59 4.37 9.55
N ALA A 5 18.60 5.23 9.62
CA ALA A 5 18.47 6.68 9.49
C ALA A 5 19.37 7.23 8.36
N PRO A 6 18.86 8.12 7.50
CA PRO A 6 17.51 8.70 7.50
C PRO A 6 16.54 7.93 6.58
N SER A 7 15.73 7.03 7.15
CA SER A 7 14.66 6.35 6.41
C SER A 7 13.29 6.49 7.09
N GLY A 8 12.26 6.82 6.30
CA GLY A 8 10.89 6.97 6.74
C GLY A 8 10.09 7.97 5.91
N ALA A 9 8.88 8.29 6.37
CA ALA A 9 8.04 9.32 5.79
C ALA A 9 8.45 10.69 6.32
N PHE A 10 8.73 11.64 5.42
CA PHE A 10 9.11 13.03 5.70
C PHE A 10 8.05 13.97 5.14
N ARG A 11 7.79 15.07 5.86
CA ARG A 11 6.99 16.20 5.36
C ARG A 11 7.72 16.91 4.24
N CYS A 12 6.92 17.34 3.27
CA CYS A 12 7.32 18.13 2.13
C CYS A 12 6.10 18.96 1.69
N LYS A 13 6.28 19.81 0.68
CA LYS A 13 5.22 20.73 0.24
C LYS A 13 3.94 19.97 -0.15
N GLY A 14 2.89 20.13 0.65
CA GLY A 14 1.57 19.57 0.35
C GLY A 14 1.45 18.05 0.55
N GLY A 15 2.37 17.38 1.26
CA GLY A 15 2.21 15.97 1.58
C GLY A 15 3.41 15.29 2.23
N LEU A 16 3.46 13.97 2.13
CA LEU A 16 4.55 13.15 2.65
C LEU A 16 5.28 12.43 1.52
N VAL A 17 6.60 12.37 1.61
CA VAL A 17 7.45 11.50 0.80
C VAL A 17 8.11 10.47 1.71
N ASN A 18 8.00 9.18 1.35
CA ASN A 18 8.75 8.13 2.01
C ASN A 18 10.10 7.98 1.33
N ILE A 19 11.19 8.10 2.09
CA ILE A 19 12.57 8.00 1.61
C ILE A 19 13.25 6.84 2.32
N ALA A 20 13.99 6.01 1.57
CA ALA A 20 14.75 4.89 2.10
C ALA A 20 16.25 5.03 1.82
N ALA A 21 16.93 5.92 2.56
CA ALA A 21 18.38 6.01 2.59
C ALA A 21 18.94 5.03 3.65
N ASN A 22 19.01 3.75 3.29
CA ASN A 22 19.46 2.68 4.18
C ASN A 22 20.97 2.40 4.06
N LYS A 23 21.53 2.65 2.87
CA LYS A 23 22.96 2.52 2.58
C LYS A 23 23.66 3.88 2.72
N ASP A 24 24.96 3.86 2.96
CA ASP A 24 25.71 5.10 3.17
C ASP A 24 25.79 5.94 1.89
N GLU A 25 25.92 5.30 0.73
CA GLU A 25 25.92 5.99 -0.57
C GLU A 25 24.59 6.70 -0.83
N GLN A 26 23.47 6.13 -0.37
CA GLN A 26 22.15 6.74 -0.47
C GLN A 26 22.02 7.95 0.46
N TRP A 27 22.59 7.87 1.66
CA TRP A 27 22.65 9.01 2.58
C TRP A 27 23.48 10.15 1.98
N GLN A 28 24.67 9.84 1.46
CA GLN A 28 25.54 10.83 0.83
C GLN A 28 24.87 11.50 -0.38
N ALA A 29 24.21 10.72 -1.24
CA ALA A 29 23.47 11.24 -2.39
C ALA A 29 22.31 12.14 -1.95
N LEU A 30 21.53 11.71 -0.94
CA LEU A 30 20.44 12.50 -0.37
C LEU A 30 20.95 13.82 0.22
N ALA A 31 22.00 13.77 1.05
CA ALA A 31 22.55 14.95 1.71
C ALA A 31 23.04 15.97 0.69
N ARG A 32 23.81 15.55 -0.32
CA ARG A 32 24.27 16.44 -1.39
C ARG A 32 23.10 17.02 -2.20
N HIS A 33 22.12 16.20 -2.59
CA HIS A 33 20.96 16.68 -3.35
C HIS A 33 20.12 17.70 -2.56
N LEU A 34 20.01 17.51 -1.25
CA LEU A 34 19.34 18.43 -0.36
C LEU A 34 20.22 19.60 0.10
N GLY A 35 21.46 19.75 -0.39
CA GLY A 35 22.39 20.80 0.02
C GLY A 35 22.74 20.77 1.52
N LEU A 36 22.83 19.55 2.08
CA LEU A 36 23.17 19.23 3.46
C LEU A 36 24.52 18.51 3.52
N GLU A 37 25.41 18.69 2.54
CA GLU A 37 26.69 17.99 2.46
C GLU A 37 27.59 18.23 3.67
N ALA A 38 27.46 19.38 4.36
CA ALA A 38 28.18 19.65 5.60
C ALA A 38 27.86 18.64 6.72
N LEU A 39 26.68 18.00 6.70
CA LEU A 39 26.32 16.97 7.67
C LEU A 39 27.05 15.64 7.44
N LEU A 40 27.75 15.48 6.31
CA LEU A 40 28.51 14.26 6.05
C LEU A 40 29.75 14.16 6.94
N ASP A 41 30.35 15.30 7.27
CA ASP A 41 31.54 15.38 8.14
C ASP A 41 31.18 15.76 9.58
N ASP A 42 29.93 16.10 9.85
CA ASP A 42 29.43 16.40 11.20
C ASP A 42 29.46 15.14 12.08
N PRO A 43 30.18 15.13 13.22
CA PRO A 43 30.23 13.99 14.13
C PRO A 43 28.85 13.47 14.54
N ASP A 44 27.82 14.30 14.61
CA ASP A 44 26.46 13.89 14.99
C ASP A 44 25.74 13.10 13.88
N TYR A 45 26.22 13.15 12.63
CA TYR A 45 25.59 12.53 11.47
C TYR A 45 26.53 11.73 10.55
N ALA A 46 27.83 11.72 10.83
CA ALA A 46 28.85 11.05 10.00
C ALA A 46 28.63 9.54 9.91
N SER A 47 28.32 8.88 11.03
CA SER A 47 28.04 7.43 11.07
C SER A 47 26.54 7.12 11.08
N ARG A 48 26.18 5.92 10.62
CA ARG A 48 24.79 5.42 10.68
C ARG A 48 24.24 5.42 12.10
N GLU A 49 25.04 5.04 13.09
CA GLU A 49 24.60 5.02 14.50
C GLU A 49 24.40 6.44 15.05
N ASN A 50 25.26 7.38 14.66
CA ASN A 50 25.12 8.79 15.07
C ASN A 50 23.83 9.39 14.48
N ARG A 51 23.54 9.11 13.20
CA ARG A 51 22.27 9.50 12.56
C ARG A 51 21.04 8.89 13.23
N LYS A 52 21.15 7.67 13.77
CA LYS A 52 20.05 7.03 14.52
C LYS A 52 19.84 7.71 15.86
N SER A 53 20.90 8.00 16.60
CA SER A 53 20.84 8.73 17.87
C SER A 53 20.26 10.13 17.68
N ASN A 54 20.64 10.82 16.61
CA ASN A 54 20.21 12.19 16.30
C ASN A 54 19.03 12.28 15.32
N ARG A 55 18.25 11.20 15.17
CA ARG A 55 17.26 11.06 14.10
C ARG A 55 16.18 12.14 14.03
N HIS A 56 15.78 12.68 15.18
CA HIS A 56 14.75 13.71 15.24
C HIS A 56 15.29 15.05 14.75
N ALA A 57 16.51 15.41 15.16
CA ALA A 57 17.20 16.59 14.67
C ALA A 57 17.49 16.47 13.15
N LEU A 58 18.04 15.32 12.72
CA LEU A 58 18.28 15.04 11.31
C LEU A 58 17.01 15.12 10.47
N ARG A 59 15.89 14.58 10.98
CA ARG A 59 14.59 14.67 10.32
C ARG A 59 14.19 16.13 10.09
N SER A 60 14.28 16.98 11.11
CA SER A 60 13.91 18.40 10.98
C SER A 60 14.75 19.11 9.92
N LEU A 61 16.07 18.83 9.86
CA LEU A 61 16.96 19.39 8.84
C LEU A 61 16.57 18.94 7.42
N ILE A 62 16.22 17.65 7.25
CA ILE A 62 15.75 17.11 5.98
C ILE A 62 14.41 17.72 5.58
N GLU A 63 13.41 17.72 6.47
CA GLU A 63 12.07 18.25 6.20
C GLU A 63 12.13 19.74 5.82
N ALA A 64 12.99 20.53 6.47
CA ALA A 64 13.18 21.94 6.11
C ALA A 64 13.58 22.14 4.63
N ARG A 65 14.35 21.21 4.05
CA ARG A 65 14.71 21.24 2.63
C ARG A 65 13.60 20.71 1.73
N LEU A 66 12.86 19.70 2.20
CA LEU A 66 11.80 19.06 1.43
C LEU A 66 10.55 19.94 1.25
N GLU A 67 10.35 21.00 2.04
CA GLU A 67 9.27 22.00 1.85
C GLU A 67 9.34 22.75 0.51
N ALA A 68 10.44 22.64 -0.25
CA ALA A 68 10.58 23.31 -1.54
C ALA A 68 9.71 22.69 -2.66
N LYS A 69 9.42 21.38 -2.63
CA LYS A 69 8.75 20.65 -3.72
C LYS A 69 7.71 19.66 -3.23
N ALA A 70 6.82 19.26 -4.13
CA ALA A 70 5.79 18.27 -3.87
C ALA A 70 6.39 16.84 -3.76
N PRO A 71 5.70 15.90 -3.07
CA PRO A 71 6.22 14.55 -2.85
C PRO A 71 6.62 13.80 -4.13
N ARG A 72 5.85 13.95 -5.20
CA ARG A 72 6.07 13.23 -6.47
C ARG A 72 7.33 13.70 -7.21
N ASP A 73 7.65 14.98 -7.11
CA ASP A 73 8.86 15.54 -7.72
C ASP A 73 10.10 15.10 -6.95
N TRP A 74 10.05 15.11 -5.61
CA TRP A 74 11.11 14.53 -4.78
C TRP A 74 11.31 13.05 -5.07
N ALA A 75 10.22 12.26 -5.14
CA ALA A 75 10.33 10.85 -5.46
C ALA A 75 11.00 10.62 -6.82
N ARG A 76 10.64 11.39 -7.86
CA ARG A 76 11.25 11.31 -9.19
C ARG A 76 12.75 11.60 -9.15
N GLU A 77 13.13 12.72 -8.53
CA GLU A 77 14.53 13.16 -8.46
C GLU A 77 15.40 12.20 -7.64
N LEU A 78 14.94 11.80 -6.45
CA LEU A 78 15.70 10.91 -5.57
C LEU A 78 15.87 9.51 -6.19
N ASN A 79 14.84 8.96 -6.83
CA ASN A 79 14.96 7.68 -7.52
C ASN A 79 15.96 7.75 -8.68
N ALA A 80 16.02 8.87 -9.42
CA ALA A 80 17.03 9.08 -10.48
C ALA A 80 18.48 9.10 -9.93
N LEU A 81 18.65 9.42 -8.65
CA LEU A 81 19.94 9.40 -7.94
C LEU A 81 20.23 8.05 -7.24
N GLY A 82 19.35 7.05 -7.40
CA GLY A 82 19.50 5.75 -6.72
C GLY A 82 19.11 5.78 -5.23
N VAL A 83 18.40 6.83 -4.78
CA VAL A 83 17.81 6.92 -3.44
C VAL A 83 16.33 6.54 -3.53
N PRO A 84 15.92 5.33 -3.07
CA PRO A 84 14.55 4.89 -3.20
C PRO A 84 13.59 5.84 -2.47
N ALA A 85 12.61 6.36 -3.19
CA ALA A 85 11.62 7.28 -2.65
C ALA A 85 10.25 7.09 -3.32
N GLY A 86 9.19 7.41 -2.59
CA GLY A 86 7.81 7.34 -3.09
C GLY A 86 6.92 8.35 -2.40
N ALA A 87 6.05 9.01 -3.16
CA ALA A 87 4.99 9.84 -2.59
C ALA A 87 4.04 8.96 -1.76
N VAL A 88 3.67 9.40 -0.56
CA VAL A 88 2.64 8.73 0.23
C VAL A 88 1.28 9.10 -0.35
N LEU A 89 0.60 8.12 -0.94
CA LEU A 89 -0.69 8.30 -1.57
C LEU A 89 -1.82 8.12 -0.56
N ARG A 90 -2.90 8.90 -0.72
CA ARG A 90 -4.18 8.62 -0.06
C ARG A 90 -4.85 7.42 -0.74
N VAL A 91 -5.79 6.78 -0.04
CA VAL A 91 -6.49 5.59 -0.57
C VAL A 91 -7.10 5.83 -1.96
N PRO A 92 -7.84 6.93 -2.23
CA PRO A 92 -8.38 7.17 -3.58
C PRO A 92 -7.30 7.32 -4.66
N GLU A 93 -6.17 7.94 -4.33
CA GLU A 93 -5.05 8.13 -5.25
C GLU A 93 -4.32 6.82 -5.54
N ALA A 94 -4.19 5.95 -4.53
CA ALA A 94 -3.62 4.62 -4.68
C ALA A 94 -4.51 3.74 -5.57
N LEU A 95 -5.83 3.74 -5.35
CA LEU A 95 -6.79 2.99 -6.15
C LEU A 95 -6.86 3.49 -7.60
N ALA A 96 -6.67 4.80 -7.82
CA ALA A 96 -6.62 5.39 -9.15
C ALA A 96 -5.24 5.28 -9.83
N HIS A 97 -4.25 4.65 -9.20
CA HIS A 97 -2.90 4.58 -9.75
C HIS A 97 -2.88 3.71 -11.02
N PRO A 98 -2.17 4.11 -12.11
CA PRO A 98 -2.14 3.35 -13.37
C PRO A 98 -1.76 1.87 -13.18
N GLN A 99 -0.78 1.61 -12.31
CA GLN A 99 -0.37 0.25 -11.95
C GLN A 99 -1.51 -0.62 -11.40
N VAL A 100 -2.47 -0.05 -10.65
CA VAL A 100 -3.61 -0.81 -10.12
C VAL A 100 -4.54 -1.24 -11.26
N ALA A 101 -4.82 -0.32 -12.18
CA ALA A 101 -5.63 -0.59 -13.37
C ALA A 101 -4.95 -1.61 -14.31
N GLU A 102 -3.68 -1.41 -14.67
CA GLU A 102 -2.91 -2.31 -15.55
C GLU A 102 -2.77 -3.72 -14.98
N ARG A 103 -2.75 -3.82 -13.65
CA ARG A 103 -2.68 -5.12 -12.97
C ARG A 103 -4.04 -5.80 -12.82
N GLY A 104 -5.15 -5.11 -13.12
CA GLY A 104 -6.50 -5.66 -12.95
C GLY A 104 -6.83 -5.96 -11.49
N LEU A 105 -6.30 -5.15 -10.56
CA LEU A 105 -6.43 -5.41 -9.12
C LEU A 105 -7.81 -5.07 -8.57
N LEU A 106 -8.66 -4.38 -9.32
CA LEU A 106 -10.01 -4.04 -8.90
C LEU A 106 -11.01 -4.85 -9.72
N ALA A 107 -11.96 -5.46 -9.03
CA ALA A 107 -13.16 -6.05 -9.61
C ALA A 107 -14.34 -5.15 -9.27
N GLU A 108 -15.23 -4.92 -10.22
CA GLU A 108 -16.53 -4.30 -9.94
C GLU A 108 -17.62 -5.33 -10.16
N PHE A 109 -18.54 -5.42 -9.20
CA PHE A 109 -19.73 -6.26 -9.26
C PHE A 109 -20.96 -5.37 -9.18
N ALA A 110 -21.76 -5.33 -10.24
CA ALA A 110 -22.94 -4.47 -10.34
C ALA A 110 -24.09 -4.96 -9.45
N ASP A 111 -24.31 -6.27 -9.41
CA ASP A 111 -25.48 -6.90 -8.80
C ASP A 111 -25.10 -7.71 -7.57
N VAL A 112 -24.75 -7.04 -6.46
CA VAL A 112 -24.46 -7.71 -5.18
C VAL A 112 -25.74 -7.77 -4.34
N PRO A 113 -26.23 -8.95 -3.96
CA PRO A 113 -27.45 -9.07 -3.15
C PRO A 113 -27.41 -8.25 -1.85
N GLY A 114 -28.47 -7.48 -1.60
CA GLY A 114 -28.58 -6.62 -0.42
C GLY A 114 -27.78 -5.31 -0.49
N VAL A 115 -27.21 -4.98 -1.65
CA VAL A 115 -26.48 -3.73 -1.87
C VAL A 115 -27.02 -3.00 -3.11
N ASP A 116 -27.63 -1.83 -2.92
CA ASP A 116 -28.24 -1.02 -4.01
C ASP A 116 -27.20 -0.22 -4.82
N ARG A 117 -25.98 -0.74 -4.98
CA ARG A 117 -24.90 -0.13 -5.76
C ARG A 117 -23.87 -1.16 -6.16
N ALA A 118 -23.09 -0.82 -7.18
CA ALA A 118 -21.90 -1.58 -7.51
C ALA A 118 -20.93 -1.64 -6.31
N VAL A 119 -20.30 -2.80 -6.16
CA VAL A 119 -19.27 -3.05 -5.15
C VAL A 119 -17.94 -3.30 -5.85
N THR A 120 -16.97 -2.45 -5.55
CA THR A 120 -15.58 -2.65 -5.99
C THR A 120 -14.81 -3.39 -4.90
N VAL A 121 -14.12 -4.47 -5.26
CA VAL A 121 -13.25 -5.23 -4.35
C VAL A 121 -11.83 -5.34 -4.90
N LEU A 122 -10.88 -5.51 -3.98
CA LEU A 122 -9.49 -5.77 -4.32
C LEU A 122 -9.30 -7.27 -4.63
N ARG A 123 -8.71 -7.57 -5.78
CA ARG A 123 -8.30 -8.91 -6.22
C ARG A 123 -6.89 -9.25 -5.72
N PRO A 124 -6.53 -10.54 -5.66
CA PRO A 124 -5.16 -10.96 -5.38
C PRO A 124 -4.14 -10.25 -6.27
N GLY A 125 -3.02 -9.83 -5.69
CA GLY A 125 -1.96 -9.09 -6.40
C GLY A 125 -1.17 -9.93 -7.42
N VAL A 126 -1.48 -11.22 -7.57
CA VAL A 126 -0.76 -12.18 -8.41
C VAL A 126 -1.42 -12.29 -9.79
N LYS A 127 -0.60 -12.45 -10.82
CA LYS A 127 -1.03 -12.84 -12.18
C LYS A 127 -0.50 -14.25 -12.47
N MET A 128 -1.32 -15.07 -13.12
CA MET A 128 -0.95 -16.41 -13.60
C MET A 128 -0.96 -16.37 -15.12
N ASP A 129 0.17 -16.70 -15.74
CA ASP A 129 0.35 -16.65 -17.21
C ASP A 129 -0.06 -15.30 -17.84
N GLY A 130 0.22 -14.19 -17.13
CA GLY A 130 -0.11 -12.83 -17.56
C GLY A 130 -1.56 -12.41 -17.30
N ALA A 131 -2.44 -13.32 -16.89
CA ALA A 131 -3.83 -13.04 -16.57
C ALA A 131 -4.01 -12.73 -15.07
N ALA A 132 -4.85 -11.74 -14.76
CA ALA A 132 -5.29 -11.49 -13.40
C ALA A 132 -6.29 -12.57 -12.97
N LEU A 133 -6.18 -13.04 -11.73
CA LEU A 133 -7.16 -13.97 -11.16
C LEU A 133 -8.53 -13.31 -11.10
N SER A 134 -9.58 -14.06 -11.45
CA SER A 134 -10.96 -13.59 -11.43
C SER A 134 -11.88 -14.65 -10.82
N VAL A 135 -13.05 -14.20 -10.36
CA VAL A 135 -14.15 -15.05 -9.88
C VAL A 135 -15.38 -14.77 -10.71
N ALA A 136 -16.25 -15.76 -10.85
CA ALA A 136 -17.42 -15.70 -11.74
C ALA A 136 -18.52 -14.77 -11.21
N ALA A 137 -18.66 -14.65 -9.88
CA ALA A 137 -19.74 -13.91 -9.25
C ALA A 137 -19.23 -13.02 -8.11
N GLY A 138 -20.04 -12.01 -7.77
CA GLY A 138 -19.83 -11.19 -6.58
C GLY A 138 -20.12 -11.96 -5.29
N PRO A 139 -19.96 -11.31 -4.12
CA PRO A 139 -20.28 -11.92 -2.84
C PRO A 139 -21.72 -12.47 -2.82
N PRO A 140 -21.93 -13.73 -2.40
CA PRO A 140 -23.27 -14.32 -2.38
C PRO A 140 -24.14 -13.71 -1.29
N ALA A 141 -25.45 -13.87 -1.43
CA ALA A 141 -26.39 -13.58 -0.36
C ALA A 141 -26.16 -14.52 0.84
N LEU A 142 -26.60 -14.11 2.03
CA LEU A 142 -26.58 -14.98 3.20
C LEU A 142 -27.39 -16.25 2.91
N GLY A 143 -26.75 -17.41 3.03
CA GLY A 143 -27.38 -18.72 2.83
C GLY A 143 -27.60 -19.15 1.37
N ALA A 144 -27.04 -18.43 0.39
CA ALA A 144 -27.23 -18.74 -1.03
C ALA A 144 -26.86 -20.19 -1.40
N ASP A 145 -25.79 -20.72 -0.80
CA ASP A 145 -25.24 -22.04 -1.12
C ASP A 145 -25.63 -23.11 -0.10
N THR A 146 -26.44 -22.79 0.93
CA THR A 146 -26.79 -23.71 2.03
C THR A 146 -27.38 -25.02 1.51
N GLY A 147 -28.33 -24.92 0.57
CA GLY A 147 -28.97 -26.10 0.00
C GLY A 147 -28.06 -26.91 -0.92
N GLU A 148 -27.10 -26.28 -1.61
CA GLU A 148 -26.13 -26.98 -2.46
C GLU A 148 -25.17 -27.80 -1.60
N VAL A 149 -24.50 -27.15 -0.65
CA VAL A 149 -23.52 -27.77 0.25
C VAL A 149 -24.13 -28.90 1.08
N LEU A 150 -25.36 -28.73 1.59
CA LEU A 150 -26.02 -29.79 2.37
C LEU A 150 -26.36 -31.03 1.51
N ARG A 151 -26.65 -30.86 0.22
CA ARG A 151 -26.86 -32.00 -0.68
C ARG A 151 -25.56 -32.76 -0.93
N GLU A 152 -24.42 -32.07 -1.02
CA GLU A 152 -23.11 -32.70 -1.22
C GLU A 152 -22.74 -33.68 -0.09
N ILE A 153 -23.19 -33.40 1.14
CA ILE A 153 -22.98 -34.28 2.29
C ILE A 153 -24.10 -35.31 2.49
N GLY A 154 -25.03 -35.44 1.54
CA GLY A 154 -26.07 -36.46 1.52
C GLY A 154 -27.41 -36.06 2.16
N ILE A 155 -27.64 -34.78 2.46
CA ILE A 155 -28.95 -34.33 2.96
C ILE A 155 -29.95 -34.25 1.80
N GLY A 156 -30.98 -35.09 1.86
CA GLY A 156 -32.05 -35.14 0.86
C GLY A 156 -33.01 -33.95 0.92
N ALA A 157 -33.79 -33.76 -0.14
CA ALA A 157 -34.75 -32.65 -0.26
C ALA A 157 -35.80 -32.60 0.87
N ALA A 158 -36.26 -33.76 1.37
CA ALA A 158 -37.22 -33.81 2.46
C ALA A 158 -36.64 -33.29 3.78
N GLU A 159 -35.38 -33.65 4.05
CA GLU A 159 -34.68 -33.23 5.26
C GLU A 159 -34.31 -31.74 5.20
N LEU A 160 -33.89 -31.23 4.03
CA LEU A 160 -33.68 -29.80 3.81
C LEU A 160 -34.92 -28.97 4.15
N SER A 161 -36.09 -29.39 3.66
CA SER A 161 -37.36 -28.71 3.95
C SER A 161 -37.69 -28.74 5.45
N ARG A 162 -37.37 -29.85 6.14
CA ARG A 162 -37.55 -29.96 7.59
C ARG A 162 -36.65 -28.99 8.35
N LEU A 163 -35.36 -28.95 8.02
CA LEU A 163 -34.39 -28.05 8.65
C LEU A 163 -34.76 -26.57 8.46
N ALA A 164 -35.22 -26.20 7.27
CA ALA A 164 -35.69 -24.84 6.99
C ALA A 164 -36.95 -24.48 7.80
N ALA A 165 -37.91 -25.41 7.92
CA ALA A 165 -39.12 -25.21 8.70
C ALA A 165 -38.85 -25.09 10.21
N GLU A 166 -37.82 -25.78 10.70
CA GLU A 166 -37.36 -25.71 12.10
C GLU A 166 -36.49 -24.47 12.40
N GLY A 167 -36.13 -23.66 11.37
CA GLY A 167 -35.25 -22.50 11.51
C GLY A 167 -33.79 -22.86 11.82
N VAL A 168 -33.38 -24.09 11.48
CA VAL A 168 -31.99 -24.56 11.64
C VAL A 168 -31.11 -24.01 10.53
N ILE A 169 -31.69 -23.79 9.34
CA ILE A 169 -31.04 -23.21 8.15
C ILE A 169 -31.86 -22.06 7.58
#